data_AF-T5A6V6-F1
#
_entry.id   AF-T5A6V6-F1
#
_cell.length_a   1.000
_cell.length_b   1.000
_cell.length_c   1.000
_cell.angle_alpha   90.00
_cell.angle_beta   90.00
_cell.angle_gamma   90.00
#
_symmetry.space_group_name_H-M   'P 1'
#
loop_
_entity.id
_entity.type
_entity.pdbx_description
1 polymer ?
#
loop_
_entity_poly.entity_id
_entity_poly.type
_entity_poly.pdbx_seq_one_letter_code
_entity_poly.pdbx_strand_id
1 'polypeptide(L)'
;MLLKLSLLLPLWASTSISCAAPTTPTELLPRSVASQQPQLVHNSPTWLYRGDLRDPEQLKAAGGFLPRSRLPSKDTSFGLYNHGEAVGDAGGVRETIYSSTSASFVTAGAYIKTDSLYTSSVGGWIYRIRPTPNMIDLEASLGPGSPFPHDKEFSAMGGILWEQVDGWIFVTVEKDLDPLPPVDAMEIDVTAAEEVFNSLSDRYITNKDYNLEFDRFKASGGRPELAGFFAAAGKFKNQEPWSRYNESTEYYAMRFMEENGESVGWHGSFPLFGQLDVSAGNVDKEPEPNKGDDGIGKGDDKQDGN
;
A
#
# COMPACT_ATOMS: atom_id res chain seq x y z
N MET A 1 33.54 -19.85 -91.94
CA MET A 1 32.43 -18.90 -91.67
C MET A 1 31.73 -19.38 -90.40
N LEU A 2 31.50 -18.49 -89.44
CA LEU A 2 30.82 -18.66 -88.15
C LEU A 2 31.63 -19.20 -86.94
N LEU A 3 32.08 -18.22 -86.14
CA LEU A 3 32.25 -18.25 -84.68
C LEU A 3 31.12 -19.00 -83.96
N LYS A 4 31.46 -19.69 -82.86
CA LYS A 4 30.81 -19.57 -81.53
C LYS A 4 31.61 -20.43 -80.52
N LEU A 5 32.45 -19.78 -79.70
CA LEU A 5 32.16 -19.23 -78.36
C LEU A 5 32.32 -20.30 -77.27
N SER A 6 33.52 -20.31 -76.69
CA SER A 6 33.87 -21.01 -75.45
C SER A 6 33.00 -20.52 -74.30
N LEU A 7 32.40 -21.44 -73.54
CA LEU A 7 31.96 -21.19 -72.17
C LEU A 7 32.59 -22.28 -71.29
N LEU A 8 33.70 -21.91 -70.62
CA LEU A 8 34.28 -22.64 -69.50
C LEU A 8 33.45 -22.31 -68.27
N LEU A 9 32.75 -23.31 -67.72
CA LEU A 9 32.11 -23.23 -66.41
C LEU A 9 33.18 -23.37 -65.31
N PRO A 10 33.29 -22.44 -64.34
CA PRO A 10 34.13 -22.65 -63.18
C PRO A 10 33.44 -23.57 -62.18
N LEU A 11 34.13 -24.66 -61.80
CA LEU A 11 33.84 -25.42 -60.58
C LEU A 11 34.04 -24.49 -59.37
N TRP A 12 32.96 -24.09 -58.73
CA TRP A 12 33.03 -23.54 -57.37
C TRP A 12 33.08 -24.72 -56.39
N ALA A 13 34.25 -24.94 -55.80
CA ALA A 13 34.40 -25.79 -54.63
C ALA A 13 33.87 -25.02 -53.42
N SER A 14 32.70 -25.44 -52.92
CA SER A 14 32.17 -24.96 -51.65
C SER A 14 33.01 -25.57 -50.51
N THR A 15 34.05 -24.87 -50.07
CA THR A 15 34.62 -25.13 -48.75
C THR A 15 33.62 -24.65 -47.71
N SER A 16 32.88 -25.56 -47.10
CA SER A 16 32.15 -25.29 -45.86
C SER A 16 33.18 -25.00 -44.76
N ILE A 17 33.45 -23.72 -44.52
CA ILE A 17 34.06 -23.28 -43.27
C ILE A 17 33.01 -23.53 -42.20
N SER A 18 33.19 -24.62 -41.45
CA SER A 18 32.49 -24.84 -40.20
C SER A 18 33.03 -23.83 -39.21
N CYS A 19 32.42 -22.64 -39.14
CA CYS A 19 32.59 -21.75 -38.01
C CYS A 19 31.97 -22.47 -36.79
N ALA A 20 32.82 -23.12 -36.01
CA ALA A 20 32.49 -23.47 -34.64
C ALA A 20 32.16 -22.16 -33.93
N ALA A 21 30.88 -21.90 -33.70
CA ALA A 21 30.46 -20.85 -32.78
C ALA A 21 31.04 -21.18 -31.41
N PRO A 22 31.67 -20.22 -30.70
CA PRO A 22 31.96 -20.42 -29.29
C PRO A 22 30.63 -20.62 -28.58
N THR A 23 30.40 -21.83 -28.07
CA THR A 23 29.36 -22.11 -27.09
C THR A 23 29.69 -21.30 -25.86
N THR A 24 29.12 -20.11 -25.78
CA THR A 24 28.95 -19.41 -24.51
C THR A 24 28.21 -20.39 -23.59
N PRO A 25 28.74 -20.71 -22.40
CA PRO A 25 27.92 -21.35 -21.40
C PRO A 25 26.84 -20.33 -21.08
N THR A 26 25.59 -20.62 -21.44
CA THR A 26 24.45 -20.03 -20.76
C THR A 26 24.54 -20.54 -19.32
N GLU A 27 25.31 -19.81 -18.52
CA GLU A 27 25.27 -19.89 -17.08
C GLU A 27 23.85 -19.46 -16.70
N LEU A 28 22.95 -20.44 -16.64
CA LEU A 28 21.66 -20.30 -16.01
C LEU A 28 21.96 -19.83 -14.60
N LEU A 29 21.79 -18.54 -14.37
CA LEU A 29 21.83 -17.94 -13.05
C LEU A 29 21.03 -18.85 -12.11
N PRO A 30 21.59 -19.24 -10.95
CA PRO A 30 20.89 -20.12 -10.05
C PRO A 30 19.55 -19.49 -9.72
N ARG A 31 18.49 -20.26 -10.00
CA ARG A 31 17.12 -20.01 -9.58
C ARG A 31 17.17 -19.44 -8.17
N SER A 32 16.71 -18.20 -8.05
CA SER A 32 16.62 -17.43 -6.81
C SER A 32 16.38 -18.35 -5.61
N VAL A 33 17.34 -18.34 -4.67
CA VAL A 33 17.22 -18.99 -3.37
C VAL A 33 16.25 -18.20 -2.45
N ALA A 34 15.56 -17.18 -2.96
CA ALA A 34 14.46 -16.51 -2.26
C ALA A 34 13.14 -17.28 -2.48
N SER A 35 12.90 -18.36 -1.73
CA SER A 35 11.52 -18.86 -1.47
C SER A 35 11.43 -19.96 -0.41
N GLN A 36 12.35 -20.03 0.56
CA GLN A 36 12.22 -20.98 1.69
C GLN A 36 12.23 -20.30 3.05
N GLN A 37 11.62 -19.11 3.17
CA GLN A 37 10.93 -18.82 4.43
C GLN A 37 9.61 -19.58 4.39
N PRO A 38 9.19 -20.24 5.48
CA PRO A 38 7.82 -20.68 5.61
C PRO A 38 6.98 -19.42 5.41
N GLN A 39 6.30 -19.31 4.27
CA GLN A 39 5.14 -18.45 4.15
C GLN A 39 4.23 -19.00 5.24
N LEU A 40 4.23 -18.37 6.42
CA LEU A 40 3.21 -18.66 7.42
C LEU A 40 1.92 -18.54 6.64
N VAL A 41 1.19 -19.64 6.53
CA VAL A 41 -0.05 -19.71 5.77
C VAL A 41 -1.08 -18.92 6.58
N HIS A 42 -0.92 -17.60 6.61
CA HIS A 42 -2.01 -16.71 6.90
C HIS A 42 -2.92 -16.82 5.70
N ASN A 43 -4.09 -17.40 5.92
CA ASN A 43 -5.16 -17.36 4.94
C ASN A 43 -5.38 -15.88 4.62
N SER A 44 -4.99 -15.44 3.42
CA SER A 44 -5.20 -14.07 3.01
C SER A 44 -6.69 -13.75 3.15
N PRO A 45 -7.05 -12.61 3.76
CA PRO A 45 -8.43 -12.29 4.01
C PRO A 45 -9.21 -12.25 2.69
N THR A 46 -10.48 -12.66 2.72
CA THR A 46 -11.35 -12.59 1.54
C THR A 46 -11.76 -11.15 1.23
N TRP A 47 -11.85 -10.33 2.28
CA TRP A 47 -12.25 -8.94 2.24
C TRP A 47 -11.34 -8.09 3.12
N LEU A 48 -11.07 -6.88 2.67
CA LEU A 48 -10.46 -5.83 3.47
C LEU A 48 -11.47 -4.70 3.67
N TYR A 49 -11.26 -3.93 4.72
CA TYR A 49 -12.12 -2.84 5.13
C TYR A 49 -11.31 -1.55 5.21
N ARG A 50 -11.93 -0.44 4.80
CA ARG A 50 -11.36 0.89 4.98
C ARG A 50 -12.44 1.85 5.47
N GLY A 51 -12.18 2.48 6.61
CA GLY A 51 -12.96 3.62 7.07
C GLY A 51 -12.48 4.89 6.39
N ASP A 52 -13.41 5.72 5.91
CA ASP A 52 -13.09 7.01 5.29
C ASP A 52 -14.26 7.99 5.50
N LEU A 53 -13.95 9.28 5.63
CA LEU A 53 -14.96 10.34 5.73
C LEU A 53 -15.42 10.85 4.35
N ARG A 54 -14.78 10.43 3.26
CA ARG A 54 -15.26 10.74 1.91
C ARG A 54 -16.38 9.81 1.52
N ASP A 55 -17.38 10.37 0.88
CA ASP A 55 -18.52 9.63 0.37
C ASP A 55 -18.15 8.83 -0.92
N PRO A 56 -18.99 7.86 -1.32
CA PRO A 56 -18.75 7.02 -2.48
C PRO A 56 -18.57 7.79 -3.80
N GLU A 57 -19.29 8.90 -3.99
CA GLU A 57 -19.21 9.69 -5.22
C GLU A 57 -17.88 10.44 -5.30
N GLN A 58 -17.39 10.95 -4.16
CA GLN A 58 -16.07 11.58 -4.08
C GLN A 58 -14.95 10.59 -4.42
N LEU A 59 -15.00 9.37 -3.87
CA LEU A 59 -13.99 8.34 -4.18
C LEU A 59 -14.08 7.86 -5.62
N LYS A 60 -15.29 7.64 -6.14
CA LYS A 60 -15.51 7.31 -7.54
C LYS A 60 -14.94 8.37 -8.47
N ALA A 61 -15.22 9.65 -8.20
CA ALA A 61 -14.69 10.76 -8.99
C ALA A 61 -13.15 10.83 -8.96
N ALA A 62 -12.54 10.35 -7.88
CA ALA A 62 -11.09 10.27 -7.72
C ALA A 62 -10.47 8.97 -8.29
N GLY A 63 -11.28 8.08 -8.88
CA GLY A 63 -10.83 6.78 -9.38
C GLY A 63 -10.55 5.74 -8.28
N GLY A 64 -10.86 6.06 -7.02
CA GLY A 64 -10.68 5.20 -5.86
C GLY A 64 -9.94 5.88 -4.70
N PHE A 65 -9.17 5.11 -3.94
CA PHE A 65 -8.39 5.60 -2.82
C PHE A 65 -6.97 5.91 -3.27
N LEU A 66 -6.65 7.19 -3.37
CA LEU A 66 -5.29 7.64 -3.67
C LEU A 66 -4.43 7.62 -2.41
N PRO A 67 -3.13 7.31 -2.53
CA PRO A 67 -2.18 7.54 -1.45
C PRO A 67 -1.90 9.04 -1.30
N ARG A 68 -1.31 9.42 -0.17
CA ARG A 68 -1.04 10.83 0.15
C ARG A 68 -0.02 11.46 -0.81
N SER A 69 0.96 10.67 -1.26
CA SER A 69 1.97 11.10 -2.23
C SER A 69 1.75 10.43 -3.58
N ARG A 70 1.56 11.25 -4.61
CA ARG A 70 1.53 10.83 -6.02
C ARG A 70 2.84 11.11 -6.77
N LEU A 71 3.73 11.87 -6.14
CA LEU A 71 5.06 12.21 -6.63
C LEU A 71 6.03 12.06 -5.45
N PRO A 72 6.35 10.82 -5.04
CA PRO A 72 7.27 10.58 -3.93
C PRO A 72 8.64 11.18 -4.25
N SER A 73 9.19 11.93 -3.29
CA SER A 73 10.48 12.63 -3.45
C SER A 73 11.62 12.01 -2.63
N LYS A 74 11.30 11.05 -1.76
CA LYS A 74 12.21 10.43 -0.80
C LYS A 74 12.01 8.92 -0.75
N ASP A 75 13.10 8.18 -0.53
CA ASP A 75 13.09 6.71 -0.35
C ASP A 75 12.12 6.26 0.76
N THR A 76 12.00 7.05 1.83
CA THR A 76 11.08 6.76 2.95
C THR A 76 9.61 6.74 2.53
N SER A 77 9.24 7.40 1.43
CA SER A 77 7.86 7.37 0.90
C SER A 77 7.42 5.96 0.48
N PHE A 78 8.39 5.10 0.17
CA PHE A 78 8.22 3.72 -0.26
C PHE A 78 8.26 2.72 0.89
N GLY A 79 8.61 3.16 2.11
CA GLY A 79 8.72 2.28 3.28
C GLY A 79 7.42 2.06 4.02
N LEU A 80 7.13 0.80 4.34
CA LEU A 80 5.98 0.40 5.16
C LEU A 80 6.06 0.95 6.59
N TYR A 81 7.26 1.06 7.18
CA TYR A 81 7.42 1.64 8.51
C TYR A 81 7.06 3.13 8.53
N ASN A 82 7.52 3.90 7.53
CA ASN A 82 7.14 5.31 7.37
C ASN A 82 5.64 5.48 7.12
N HIS A 83 5.05 4.55 6.38
CA HIS A 83 3.61 4.47 6.26
C HIS A 83 2.98 4.24 7.64
N GLY A 84 3.26 3.13 8.32
CA GLY A 84 2.58 2.73 9.56
C GLY A 84 2.70 3.75 10.70
N GLU A 85 3.88 4.35 10.93
CA GLU A 85 4.09 5.31 12.02
C GLU A 85 3.36 6.65 11.84
N ALA A 86 2.82 6.90 10.65
CA ALA A 86 2.24 8.19 10.26
C ALA A 86 3.16 9.40 10.45
N VAL A 87 4.49 9.22 10.40
CA VAL A 87 5.46 10.31 10.55
C VAL A 87 5.33 11.28 9.37
N GLY A 88 5.00 12.54 9.68
CA GLY A 88 5.08 13.66 8.74
C GLY A 88 6.53 14.15 8.58
N ASP A 89 6.81 14.84 7.48
CA ASP A 89 8.06 15.62 7.37
C ASP A 89 8.08 16.81 8.36
N ALA A 90 9.11 17.66 8.27
CA ALA A 90 9.22 18.85 9.13
C ALA A 90 8.04 19.85 8.99
N GLY A 91 7.20 19.71 7.97
CA GLY A 91 5.94 20.43 7.77
C GLY A 91 4.69 19.62 8.11
N GLY A 92 4.84 18.45 8.75
CA GLY A 92 3.74 17.56 9.12
C GLY A 92 3.13 16.77 7.96
N VAL A 93 3.69 16.85 6.75
CA VAL A 93 3.14 16.17 5.56
C VAL A 93 3.68 14.74 5.50
N ARG A 94 2.80 13.76 5.67
CA ARG A 94 3.14 12.33 5.54
C ARG A 94 3.34 11.98 4.07
N GLU A 95 4.58 11.74 3.67
CA GLU A 95 4.86 11.24 2.32
C GLU A 95 4.75 9.72 2.28
N THR A 96 3.78 9.19 1.54
CA THR A 96 3.60 7.74 1.40
C THR A 96 2.86 7.40 0.11
N ILE A 97 3.29 6.32 -0.55
CA ILE A 97 2.64 5.79 -1.75
C ILE A 97 1.59 4.73 -1.45
N TYR A 98 1.31 4.46 -0.18
CA TYR A 98 0.36 3.43 0.23
C TYR A 98 -0.97 4.03 0.70
N SER A 99 -2.05 3.26 0.52
CA SER A 99 -3.35 3.49 1.13
C SER A 99 -3.66 2.34 2.10
N SER A 100 -3.95 2.67 3.36
CA SER A 100 -4.22 1.67 4.41
C SER A 100 -5.59 1.02 4.25
N THR A 101 -5.64 -0.29 4.53
CA THR A 101 -6.88 -1.06 4.75
C THR A 101 -6.65 -2.01 5.91
N SER A 102 -7.70 -2.57 6.49
CA SER A 102 -7.61 -3.55 7.57
C SER A 102 -8.40 -4.81 7.24
N ALA A 103 -7.93 -5.97 7.70
CA ALA A 103 -8.76 -7.18 7.73
C ALA A 103 -9.91 -7.12 8.77
N SER A 104 -9.92 -6.09 9.63
CA SER A 104 -10.91 -5.89 10.68
C SER A 104 -11.85 -4.73 10.37
N PHE A 105 -13.15 -5.03 10.32
CA PHE A 105 -14.22 -4.04 10.22
C PHE A 105 -14.19 -3.04 11.39
N VAL A 106 -13.91 -3.51 12.60
CA VAL A 106 -13.86 -2.68 13.81
C VAL A 106 -12.69 -1.69 13.74
N THR A 107 -11.52 -2.14 13.28
CA THR A 107 -10.37 -1.25 13.08
C THR A 107 -10.67 -0.18 12.02
N ALA A 108 -11.34 -0.55 10.92
CA ALA A 108 -11.82 0.43 9.94
C ALA A 108 -12.77 1.48 10.57
N GLY A 109 -13.68 1.06 11.45
CA GLY A 109 -14.54 1.96 12.21
C GLY A 109 -13.77 2.86 13.19
N ALA A 110 -12.72 2.36 13.82
CA ALA A 110 -11.90 3.15 14.74
C ALA A 110 -11.19 4.33 14.07
N TYR A 111 -10.77 4.18 12.81
CA TYR A 111 -10.24 5.31 12.03
C TYR A 111 -11.31 6.38 11.78
N ILE A 112 -12.54 6.00 11.44
CA ILE A 112 -13.66 6.96 11.31
C ILE A 112 -13.86 7.71 12.62
N LYS A 113 -13.89 6.99 13.74
CA LYS A 113 -14.06 7.62 15.07
C LYS A 113 -12.96 8.63 15.35
N THR A 114 -11.71 8.27 15.08
CA THR A 114 -10.56 9.17 15.25
C THR A 114 -10.69 10.41 14.36
N ASP A 115 -10.95 10.25 13.06
CA ASP A 115 -11.06 11.36 12.11
C ASP A 115 -12.29 12.26 12.42
N SER A 116 -13.39 11.68 12.90
CA SER A 116 -14.58 12.39 13.36
C SER A 116 -14.29 13.35 14.53
N LEU A 117 -13.35 13.02 15.42
CA LEU A 117 -12.95 13.91 16.53
C LEU A 117 -12.31 15.22 16.03
N TYR A 118 -11.63 15.17 14.89
CA TYR A 118 -10.96 16.34 14.30
C TYR A 118 -11.87 17.14 13.36
N THR A 119 -12.81 16.48 12.70
CA THR A 119 -13.65 17.08 11.65
C THR A 119 -15.06 17.45 12.11
N SER A 120 -15.45 17.08 13.34
CA SER A 120 -16.83 17.17 13.84
C SER A 120 -17.84 16.39 12.98
N SER A 121 -17.40 15.38 12.22
CA SER A 121 -18.29 14.49 11.48
C SER A 121 -19.03 13.54 12.43
N VAL A 122 -20.32 13.33 12.18
CA VAL A 122 -21.16 12.40 12.97
C VAL A 122 -20.91 10.92 12.63
N GLY A 123 -20.14 10.64 11.57
CA GLY A 123 -19.91 9.30 11.06
C GLY A 123 -19.07 9.28 9.78
N GLY A 124 -19.04 8.12 9.13
CA GLY A 124 -18.28 7.91 7.90
C GLY A 124 -18.69 6.63 7.20
N TRP A 125 -17.91 6.25 6.19
CA TRP A 125 -18.19 5.09 5.35
C TRP A 125 -17.14 4.01 5.59
N ILE A 126 -17.59 2.79 5.84
CA ILE A 126 -16.73 1.60 5.81
C ILE A 126 -16.92 0.91 4.47
N TYR A 127 -15.85 0.90 3.69
CA TYR A 127 -15.79 0.28 2.37
C TYR A 127 -15.29 -1.15 2.49
N ARG A 128 -15.98 -2.09 1.81
CA ARG A 128 -15.54 -3.47 1.65
C ARG A 128 -14.81 -3.61 0.32
N ILE A 129 -13.57 -4.09 0.37
CA ILE A 129 -12.62 -4.00 -0.73
C ILE A 129 -12.08 -5.40 -1.04
N ARG A 130 -12.02 -5.74 -2.32
CA ARG A 130 -11.42 -7.00 -2.77
C ARG A 130 -9.88 -6.87 -2.79
N PRO A 131 -9.15 -7.77 -2.10
CA PRO A 131 -7.69 -7.69 -2.05
C PRO A 131 -7.03 -8.01 -3.39
N THR A 132 -5.92 -7.33 -3.68
CA THR A 132 -5.09 -7.54 -4.87
C THR A 132 -3.61 -7.66 -4.51
N PRO A 133 -2.75 -8.20 -5.39
CA PRO A 133 -1.37 -8.51 -5.05
C PRO A 133 -0.51 -7.30 -4.67
N ASN A 134 -0.90 -6.07 -5.04
CA ASN A 134 -0.25 -4.83 -4.60
C ASN A 134 -0.54 -4.44 -3.13
N MET A 135 -1.42 -5.18 -2.44
CA MET A 135 -1.73 -4.99 -1.02
C MET A 135 -0.84 -5.89 -0.17
N ILE A 136 -0.10 -5.31 0.77
CA ILE A 136 0.95 -6.00 1.53
C ILE A 136 0.55 -6.09 2.99
N ASP A 137 0.70 -7.28 3.58
CA ASP A 137 0.58 -7.47 5.03
C ASP A 137 1.68 -6.69 5.77
N LEU A 138 1.30 -5.58 6.40
CA LEU A 138 2.23 -4.66 7.05
C LEU A 138 2.86 -5.30 8.30
N GLU A 139 2.05 -6.01 9.09
CA GLU A 139 2.51 -6.65 10.33
C GLU A 139 3.54 -7.73 10.01
N ALA A 140 3.26 -8.60 9.03
CA ALA A 140 4.19 -9.63 8.59
C ALA A 140 5.49 -9.05 7.96
N SER A 141 5.42 -7.84 7.41
CA SER A 141 6.59 -7.14 6.83
C SER A 141 7.51 -6.53 7.89
N LEU A 142 6.91 -5.95 8.96
CA LEU A 142 7.64 -5.21 9.99
C LEU A 142 7.96 -6.05 11.22
N GLY A 143 7.24 -7.14 11.47
CA GLY A 143 7.43 -8.01 12.63
C GLY A 143 7.46 -7.22 13.94
N PRO A 144 8.44 -7.43 14.83
CA PRO A 144 8.59 -6.67 16.08
C PRO A 144 8.83 -5.16 15.90
N GLY A 145 9.10 -4.71 14.68
CA GLY A 145 9.19 -3.29 14.33
C GLY A 145 7.87 -2.66 13.92
N SER A 146 6.76 -3.41 13.92
CA SER A 146 5.43 -2.86 13.64
C SER A 146 4.98 -1.92 14.75
N PRO A 147 4.56 -0.69 14.43
CA PRO A 147 4.08 0.26 15.44
C PRO A 147 2.67 -0.06 15.94
N PHE A 148 1.84 -0.68 15.09
CA PHE A 148 0.44 -0.99 15.36
C PHE A 148 0.12 -2.45 14.95
N PRO A 149 0.64 -3.46 15.68
CA PRO A 149 0.45 -4.87 15.32
C PRO A 149 -1.01 -5.35 15.39
N HIS A 150 -1.90 -4.60 16.05
CA HIS A 150 -3.31 -4.96 16.17
C HIS A 150 -4.18 -4.46 15.01
N ASP A 151 -3.64 -3.61 14.12
CA ASP A 151 -4.44 -3.00 13.05
C ASP A 151 -4.79 -3.97 11.93
N LYS A 152 -4.10 -5.12 11.86
CA LYS A 152 -4.26 -6.12 10.77
C LYS A 152 -4.24 -5.45 9.40
N GLU A 153 -3.29 -4.53 9.24
CA GLU A 153 -3.22 -3.64 8.09
C GLU A 153 -2.69 -4.37 6.86
N PHE A 154 -3.40 -4.16 5.75
CA PHE A 154 -2.91 -4.43 4.40
C PHE A 154 -2.75 -3.11 3.66
N SER A 155 -1.50 -2.73 3.38
CA SER A 155 -1.18 -1.45 2.75
C SER A 155 -1.14 -1.60 1.23
N ALA A 156 -2.03 -0.89 0.52
CA ALA A 156 -2.14 -0.94 -0.93
C ALA A 156 -1.14 0.01 -1.60
N MET A 157 -0.08 -0.55 -2.21
CA MET A 157 0.91 0.26 -2.91
C MET A 157 0.30 0.86 -4.18
N GLY A 158 0.38 2.19 -4.33
CA GLY A 158 -0.21 2.92 -5.45
C GLY A 158 -1.68 3.28 -5.29
N GLY A 159 -2.31 2.88 -4.18
CA GLY A 159 -3.72 3.10 -3.91
C GLY A 159 -4.61 1.91 -4.28
N ILE A 160 -5.92 2.17 -4.30
CA ILE A 160 -6.97 1.17 -4.48
C ILE A 160 -7.94 1.71 -5.53
N LEU A 161 -8.16 0.97 -6.62
CA LEU A 161 -9.07 1.38 -7.68
C LEU A 161 -10.53 1.33 -7.21
N TRP A 162 -11.36 2.22 -7.73
CA TRP A 162 -12.80 2.24 -7.43
C TRP A 162 -13.47 0.90 -7.75
N GLU A 163 -13.08 0.26 -8.84
CA GLU A 163 -13.61 -1.02 -9.29
C GLU A 163 -13.23 -2.19 -8.38
N GLN A 164 -12.31 -2.01 -7.43
CA GLN A 164 -12.00 -2.99 -6.37
C GLN A 164 -12.96 -2.91 -5.17
N VAL A 165 -13.70 -1.80 -5.05
CA VAL A 165 -14.66 -1.58 -3.97
C VAL A 165 -15.93 -2.34 -4.30
N ASP A 166 -16.26 -3.34 -3.49
CA ASP A 166 -17.47 -4.16 -3.65
C ASP A 166 -18.72 -3.40 -3.18
N GLY A 167 -18.54 -2.50 -2.21
CA GLY A 167 -19.62 -1.69 -1.65
C GLY A 167 -19.26 -1.11 -0.29
N TRP A 168 -20.24 -0.52 0.39
CA TRP A 168 -20.00 0.25 1.62
C TRP A 168 -21.21 0.27 2.55
N ILE A 169 -20.95 0.66 3.81
CA ILE A 169 -21.94 0.96 4.83
C ILE A 169 -21.61 2.34 5.41
N PHE A 170 -22.63 3.19 5.58
CA PHE A 170 -22.50 4.38 6.40
C PHE A 170 -22.74 4.04 7.87
N VAL A 171 -21.81 4.44 8.73
CA VAL A 171 -21.84 4.22 10.18
C VAL A 171 -21.76 5.54 10.92
N THR A 172 -22.49 5.68 12.03
CA THR A 172 -22.35 6.84 12.92
C THR A 172 -21.52 6.51 14.15
N VAL A 173 -20.81 7.51 14.68
CA VAL A 173 -19.96 7.32 15.85
C VAL A 173 -20.79 6.84 17.04
N GLU A 174 -21.83 7.60 17.42
CA GLU A 174 -22.63 7.33 18.62
C GLU A 174 -23.36 5.99 18.59
N LYS A 175 -23.99 5.66 17.46
CA LYS A 175 -24.88 4.50 17.38
C LYS A 175 -24.13 3.22 17.03
N ASP A 176 -23.16 3.30 16.11
CA ASP A 176 -22.58 2.13 15.49
C ASP A 176 -21.16 1.84 15.99
N LEU A 177 -20.37 2.87 16.34
CA LEU A 177 -18.95 2.71 16.66
C LEU A 177 -18.64 2.80 18.16
N ASP A 178 -19.30 3.67 18.92
CA ASP A 178 -19.13 3.80 20.37
C ASP A 178 -19.48 2.53 21.16
N PRO A 179 -20.48 1.72 20.75
CA PRO A 179 -20.72 0.44 21.39
C PRO A 179 -19.65 -0.62 21.10
N LEU A 180 -18.79 -0.40 20.09
CA LEU A 180 -17.74 -1.36 19.76
C LEU A 180 -16.63 -1.30 20.81
N PRO A 181 -16.04 -2.45 21.18
CA PRO A 181 -14.87 -2.47 22.05
C PRO A 181 -13.70 -1.71 21.42
N PRO A 182 -12.80 -1.13 22.23
CA PRO A 182 -11.63 -0.45 21.71
C PRO A 182 -10.70 -1.46 21.03
N VAL A 183 -9.98 -1.01 19.99
CA VAL A 183 -9.17 -1.86 19.08
C VAL A 183 -8.10 -2.67 19.84
N ASP A 184 -7.54 -2.11 20.91
CA ASP A 184 -6.47 -2.70 21.73
C ASP A 184 -6.98 -3.72 22.76
N ALA A 185 -8.23 -3.62 23.21
CA ALA A 185 -8.86 -4.60 24.11
C ALA A 185 -9.26 -5.90 23.40
N MET A 186 -9.00 -5.96 22.11
CA MET A 186 -9.63 -6.84 21.16
C MET A 186 -8.48 -7.47 20.36
N GLU A 187 -8.00 -8.63 20.83
CA GLU A 187 -7.49 -9.64 19.90
C GLU A 187 -8.68 -10.10 19.04
N ILE A 188 -9.22 -9.22 18.18
CA ILE A 188 -10.38 -9.54 17.33
C ILE A 188 -9.89 -10.61 16.38
N ASP A 189 -10.21 -11.85 16.72
CA ASP A 189 -10.34 -12.91 15.75
C ASP A 189 -11.21 -12.38 14.62
N VAL A 190 -10.72 -12.48 13.38
CA VAL A 190 -11.36 -11.98 12.15
C VAL A 190 -12.86 -12.36 12.11
N THR A 191 -13.23 -13.49 12.71
CA THR A 191 -14.61 -13.93 12.97
C THR A 191 -15.50 -12.87 13.63
N ALA A 192 -15.06 -12.21 14.69
CA ALA A 192 -15.84 -11.19 15.39
C ALA A 192 -15.98 -9.89 14.57
N ALA A 193 -15.01 -9.58 13.70
CA ALA A 193 -15.15 -8.47 12.76
C ALA A 193 -16.23 -8.75 11.69
N GLU A 194 -16.31 -9.99 11.20
CA GLU A 194 -17.38 -10.42 10.28
C GLU A 194 -18.76 -10.39 10.93
N GLU A 195 -18.89 -10.77 12.21
CA GLU A 195 -20.14 -10.66 12.95
C GLU A 195 -20.67 -9.22 13.03
N VAL A 196 -19.78 -8.26 13.34
CA VAL A 196 -20.13 -6.84 13.35
C VAL A 196 -20.59 -6.38 11.96
N PHE A 197 -19.83 -6.70 10.90
CA PHE A 197 -20.25 -6.39 9.54
C PHE A 197 -21.63 -6.97 9.21
N ASN A 198 -21.86 -8.25 9.52
CA ASN A 198 -23.11 -8.94 9.25
C ASN A 198 -24.30 -8.30 10.00
N SER A 199 -24.09 -7.81 11.21
CA SER A 199 -25.12 -7.10 11.99
C SER A 199 -25.57 -5.78 11.36
N LEU A 200 -24.76 -5.20 10.46
CA LEU A 200 -25.04 -3.94 9.76
C LEU A 200 -25.29 -4.13 8.25
N SER A 201 -25.34 -5.39 7.80
CA SER A 201 -25.39 -5.74 6.38
C SER A 201 -26.70 -5.35 5.69
N ASP A 202 -27.76 -5.06 6.45
CA ASP A 202 -29.02 -4.51 5.94
C ASP A 202 -28.85 -3.10 5.35
N ARG A 203 -27.82 -2.37 5.78
CA ARG A 203 -27.44 -1.04 5.27
C ARG A 203 -26.38 -1.10 4.18
N TYR A 204 -25.95 -2.29 3.78
CA TYR A 204 -24.90 -2.46 2.79
C TYR A 204 -25.37 -2.04 1.39
N ILE A 205 -24.59 -1.16 0.76
CA ILE A 205 -24.84 -0.69 -0.61
C ILE A 205 -23.76 -1.28 -1.51
N THR A 206 -24.17 -2.11 -2.47
CA THR A 206 -23.28 -2.69 -3.48
C THR A 206 -22.84 -1.62 -4.48
N ASN A 207 -21.55 -1.61 -4.79
CA ASN A 207 -20.99 -0.81 -5.87
C ASN A 207 -21.37 -1.42 -7.23
N LYS A 208 -22.08 -0.67 -8.06
CA LYS A 208 -22.45 -1.13 -9.42
C LYS A 208 -21.27 -1.19 -10.38
N ASP A 209 -20.17 -0.50 -10.06
CA ASP A 209 -18.96 -0.47 -10.86
C ASP A 209 -17.92 -1.53 -10.41
N TYR A 210 -18.28 -2.36 -9.42
CA TYR A 210 -17.40 -3.43 -8.97
C TYR A 210 -17.05 -4.40 -10.10
N ASN A 211 -15.76 -4.66 -10.30
CA ASN A 211 -15.28 -5.58 -11.32
C ASN A 211 -15.02 -6.97 -10.72
N LEU A 212 -15.84 -7.95 -11.12
CA LEU A 212 -15.76 -9.34 -10.68
C LEU A 212 -14.41 -10.01 -11.03
N GLU A 213 -13.63 -9.49 -11.98
CA GLU A 213 -12.28 -10.00 -12.24
C GLU A 213 -11.36 -9.90 -11.01
N PHE A 214 -11.65 -9.00 -10.06
CA PHE A 214 -10.88 -8.92 -8.84
C PHE A 214 -11.04 -10.14 -7.92
N ASP A 215 -12.11 -10.93 -8.07
CA ASP A 215 -12.39 -12.12 -7.23
C ASP A 215 -11.30 -13.18 -7.28
N ARG A 216 -10.53 -13.21 -8.37
CA ARG A 216 -9.44 -14.18 -8.57
C ARG A 216 -8.16 -13.83 -7.80
N PHE A 217 -8.05 -12.59 -7.31
CA PHE A 217 -6.84 -12.11 -6.67
C PHE A 217 -6.88 -12.23 -5.15
N LYS A 218 -5.69 -12.09 -4.55
CA LYS A 218 -5.45 -12.09 -3.12
C LYS A 218 -4.39 -11.04 -2.80
N ALA A 219 -4.37 -10.58 -1.55
CA ALA A 219 -3.29 -9.76 -1.04
C ALA A 219 -1.95 -10.52 -1.09
N SER A 220 -0.85 -9.77 -1.18
CA SER A 220 0.48 -10.28 -0.87
C SER A 220 0.62 -10.55 0.63
N GLY A 221 1.49 -11.50 0.97
CA GLY A 221 1.98 -11.67 2.34
C GLY A 221 3.00 -10.59 2.72
N GLY A 222 3.72 -10.82 3.82
CA GLY A 222 4.77 -9.92 4.28
C GLY A 222 5.90 -9.72 3.27
N ARG A 223 6.37 -8.48 3.16
CA ARG A 223 7.47 -8.02 2.29
C ARG A 223 8.52 -7.28 3.14
N PRO A 224 9.40 -8.00 3.87
CA PRO A 224 10.41 -7.39 4.71
C PRO A 224 11.38 -6.45 3.94
N GLU A 225 11.59 -6.68 2.65
CA GLU A 225 12.35 -5.79 1.76
C GLU A 225 11.75 -4.39 1.61
N LEU A 226 10.45 -4.23 1.88
CA LEU A 226 9.73 -2.95 1.86
C LEU A 226 9.60 -2.31 3.25
N ALA A 227 10.22 -2.87 4.29
CA ALA A 227 10.07 -2.38 5.66
C ALA A 227 10.47 -0.90 5.80
N GLY A 228 11.58 -0.48 5.16
CA GLY A 228 12.00 0.93 5.13
C GLY A 228 12.28 1.52 6.52
N PHE A 229 12.83 0.74 7.45
CA PHE A 229 13.12 1.22 8.81
C PHE A 229 14.10 2.40 8.83
N PHE A 230 13.77 3.42 9.61
CA PHE A 230 14.61 4.58 9.89
C PHE A 230 14.56 4.95 11.38
N ALA A 231 15.31 5.98 11.79
CA ALA A 231 15.39 6.45 13.18
C ALA A 231 15.60 5.30 14.19
N ALA A 232 14.86 5.30 15.31
CA ALA A 232 14.99 4.29 16.36
C ALA A 232 14.69 2.86 15.87
N ALA A 233 13.82 2.69 14.88
CA ALA A 233 13.55 1.41 14.25
C ALA A 233 14.67 0.92 13.33
N GLY A 234 15.65 1.77 12.99
CA GLY A 234 16.83 1.39 12.23
C GLY A 234 17.62 0.23 12.85
N LYS A 235 17.45 -0.04 14.15
CA LYS A 235 18.01 -1.22 14.85
C LYS A 235 17.56 -2.56 14.25
N PHE A 236 16.39 -2.61 13.60
CA PHE A 236 15.85 -3.83 12.99
C PHE A 236 16.49 -4.13 11.64
N LYS A 237 17.05 -3.13 10.94
CA LYS A 237 17.69 -3.31 9.63
C LYS A 237 18.84 -4.32 9.65
N ASN A 238 19.53 -4.45 10.78
CA ASN A 238 20.65 -5.38 10.95
C ASN A 238 20.22 -6.76 11.49
N GLN A 239 18.92 -7.02 11.58
CA GLN A 239 18.36 -8.28 12.07
C GLN A 239 17.70 -9.03 10.92
N GLU A 240 17.66 -10.35 11.03
CA GLU A 240 16.95 -11.21 10.08
C GLU A 240 15.42 -11.00 10.21
N PRO A 241 14.67 -10.97 9.09
CA PRO A 241 15.13 -11.15 7.71
C PRO A 241 15.63 -9.88 7.02
N TRP A 242 15.49 -8.70 7.64
CA TRP A 242 15.77 -7.40 7.01
C TRP A 242 17.24 -7.20 6.60
N SER A 243 18.18 -7.81 7.33
CA SER A 243 19.62 -7.76 7.04
C SER A 243 20.02 -8.27 5.66
N ARG A 244 19.13 -9.01 4.99
CA ARG A 244 19.37 -9.56 3.64
C ARG A 244 19.19 -8.54 2.52
N TYR A 245 18.54 -7.41 2.80
CA TYR A 245 18.16 -6.43 1.78
C TYR A 245 19.07 -5.20 1.87
N ASN A 246 19.84 -4.97 0.80
CA ASN A 246 20.90 -3.97 0.75
C ASN A 246 20.65 -2.84 -0.25
N GLU A 247 19.53 -2.86 -0.96
CA GLU A 247 19.12 -1.83 -1.91
C GLU A 247 18.18 -0.80 -1.26
N SER A 248 17.82 0.24 -2.01
CA SER A 248 16.87 1.25 -1.54
C SER A 248 15.45 0.68 -1.44
N THR A 249 14.61 1.28 -0.60
CA THR A 249 13.22 0.86 -0.45
C THR A 249 12.43 1.14 -1.73
N GLU A 250 12.75 2.23 -2.42
CA GLU A 250 12.24 2.57 -3.75
C GLU A 250 12.54 1.47 -4.77
N TYR A 251 13.77 0.95 -4.80
CA TYR A 251 14.15 -0.14 -5.71
C TYR A 251 13.26 -1.37 -5.49
N TYR A 252 13.09 -1.79 -4.24
CA TYR A 252 12.23 -2.93 -3.92
C TYR A 252 10.76 -2.66 -4.24
N ALA A 253 10.29 -1.42 -4.04
CA ALA A 253 8.91 -1.05 -4.36
C ALA A 253 8.63 -1.12 -5.87
N MET A 254 9.56 -0.63 -6.70
CA MET A 254 9.42 -0.73 -8.16
C MET A 254 9.38 -2.18 -8.62
N ARG A 255 10.30 -3.01 -8.13
CA ARG A 255 10.33 -4.46 -8.44
C ARG A 255 9.07 -5.17 -7.97
N PHE A 256 8.59 -4.83 -6.79
CA PHE A 256 7.35 -5.39 -6.27
C PHE A 256 6.17 -5.08 -7.21
N MET A 257 6.05 -3.86 -7.71
CA MET A 257 4.99 -3.48 -8.65
C MET A 257 5.16 -4.09 -10.03
N GLU A 258 6.39 -4.27 -10.51
CA GLU A 258 6.65 -5.04 -11.74
C GLU A 258 6.14 -6.48 -11.63
N GLU A 259 6.25 -7.09 -10.45
CA GLU A 259 5.82 -8.47 -10.20
C GLU A 259 4.32 -8.59 -9.82
N ASN A 260 3.73 -7.59 -9.16
CA ASN A 260 2.43 -7.70 -8.50
C ASN A 260 1.40 -6.63 -8.94
N GLY A 261 1.80 -5.66 -9.77
CA GLY A 261 0.99 -4.49 -10.09
C GLY A 261 0.04 -4.64 -11.28
N GLU A 262 0.20 -5.68 -12.11
CA GLU A 262 -0.58 -5.84 -13.35
C GLU A 262 -2.10 -5.79 -13.09
N SER A 263 -2.56 -6.44 -12.02
CA SER A 263 -3.98 -6.49 -11.64
C SER A 263 -4.60 -5.12 -11.38
N VAL A 264 -3.78 -4.16 -10.97
CA VAL A 264 -4.22 -2.79 -10.70
C VAL A 264 -3.81 -1.83 -11.80
N GLY A 265 -3.39 -2.32 -12.97
CA GLY A 265 -3.06 -1.50 -14.13
C GLY A 265 -1.63 -0.94 -14.15
N TRP A 266 -0.70 -1.50 -13.37
CA TRP A 266 0.70 -1.10 -13.43
C TRP A 266 1.34 -1.52 -14.76
N HIS A 267 1.97 -0.56 -15.43
CA HIS A 267 2.77 -0.77 -16.64
C HIS A 267 4.04 0.12 -16.64
N GLY A 268 4.68 0.24 -15.47
CA GLY A 268 5.81 1.14 -15.22
C GLY A 268 5.45 2.48 -14.56
N SER A 269 4.17 2.69 -14.25
CA SER A 269 3.67 3.85 -13.50
C SER A 269 2.40 3.51 -12.74
N PHE A 270 2.14 4.19 -11.61
CA PHE A 270 0.92 4.01 -10.83
C PHE A 270 -0.29 4.62 -11.56
N PRO A 271 -1.36 3.85 -11.82
CA PRO A 271 -2.50 4.32 -12.62
C PRO A 271 -3.25 5.48 -11.98
N LEU A 272 -3.34 5.51 -10.65
CA LEU A 272 -3.99 6.61 -9.91
C LEU A 272 -3.15 7.90 -9.85
N PHE A 273 -1.86 7.86 -10.23
CA PHE A 273 -0.99 9.03 -10.11
C PHE A 273 -1.11 9.95 -11.33
N GLY A 274 -1.51 9.38 -12.48
CA GLY A 274 -1.69 10.11 -13.74
C GLY A 274 -3.00 10.89 -13.88
N GLN A 275 -3.94 10.76 -12.95
CA GLN A 275 -5.20 11.53 -12.94
C GLN A 275 -5.04 12.97 -12.39
N LEU A 276 -3.82 13.52 -12.47
CA LEU A 276 -3.56 14.93 -12.19
C LEU A 276 -4.04 15.77 -13.37
N ASP A 277 -5.33 16.14 -13.39
CA ASP A 277 -5.86 17.47 -13.79
C ASP A 277 -7.40 17.43 -13.98
N VAL A 278 -8.19 18.26 -13.27
CA VAL A 278 -8.67 19.63 -13.64
C VAL A 278 -9.68 20.23 -12.61
N SER A 279 -10.14 19.50 -11.57
CA SER A 279 -11.23 20.01 -10.69
C SER A 279 -10.85 20.40 -9.25
N ALA A 280 -9.66 20.04 -8.75
CA ALA A 280 -9.28 20.33 -7.36
C ALA A 280 -8.36 21.55 -7.24
N GLY A 281 -8.92 22.73 -7.54
CA GLY A 281 -8.36 24.02 -7.14
C GLY A 281 -8.57 24.35 -5.67
N ASN A 282 -8.65 23.35 -4.79
CA ASN A 282 -8.64 23.53 -3.34
C ASN A 282 -7.58 22.59 -2.78
N VAL A 283 -6.45 23.20 -2.40
CA VAL A 283 -5.49 22.59 -1.50
C VAL A 283 -6.25 22.33 -0.20
N ASP A 284 -6.49 21.07 0.12
CA ASP A 284 -6.95 20.66 1.44
C ASP A 284 -5.90 21.08 2.47
N LYS A 285 -6.07 22.28 3.01
CA LYS A 285 -5.53 22.65 4.31
C LYS A 285 -6.54 22.15 5.34
N GLU A 286 -6.39 20.90 5.76
CA GLU A 286 -6.89 20.52 7.08
C GLU A 286 -6.04 21.22 8.16
N PRO A 287 -6.63 21.54 9.32
CA PRO A 287 -6.03 22.44 10.29
C PRO A 287 -4.78 21.82 10.90
N GLU A 288 -3.73 22.64 10.99
CA GLU A 288 -2.51 22.26 11.71
C GLU A 288 -2.84 21.85 13.15
N PRO A 289 -2.12 20.86 13.72
CA PRO A 289 -2.22 20.58 15.14
C PRO A 289 -1.89 21.87 15.90
N ASN A 290 -2.90 22.40 16.57
CA ASN A 290 -2.77 23.57 17.42
C ASN A 290 -1.66 23.26 18.43
N LYS A 291 -0.53 23.98 18.33
CA LYS A 291 0.51 23.94 19.34
C LYS A 291 -0.16 24.36 20.64
N GLY A 292 -0.33 23.37 21.53
CA GLY A 292 -0.76 23.61 22.89
C GLY A 292 0.06 24.74 23.45
N ASP A 293 -0.65 25.75 23.93
CA ASP A 293 -0.13 26.86 24.70
C ASP A 293 0.63 26.27 25.90
N ASP A 294 1.96 26.32 25.85
CA ASP A 294 2.85 25.99 26.96
C ASP A 294 2.69 27.06 28.03
N GLY A 295 1.55 27.02 28.72
CA GLY A 295 1.24 27.82 29.91
C GLY A 295 2.09 27.37 31.10
N ILE A 296 3.41 27.53 31.00
CA ILE A 296 4.30 27.56 32.17
C ILE A 296 4.17 28.96 32.76
N GLY A 297 3.24 29.10 33.71
CA GLY A 297 3.17 30.26 34.59
C GLY A 297 4.48 30.39 35.38
N LYS A 298 5.35 31.31 34.92
CA LYS A 298 6.36 31.92 35.78
C LYS A 298 5.64 32.90 36.71
N GLY A 299 5.47 32.50 37.95
CA GLY A 299 5.19 33.45 39.03
C GLY A 299 6.43 34.28 39.29
N ASP A 300 6.39 35.54 38.86
CA ASP A 300 7.37 36.54 39.25
C ASP A 300 7.02 37.08 40.65
N ASP A 301 7.88 36.76 41.62
CA ASP A 301 7.99 37.47 42.89
C ASP A 301 8.30 38.95 42.61
N LYS A 302 7.33 39.82 42.89
CA LYS A 302 7.60 41.24 43.13
C LYS A 302 7.59 41.51 44.63
N GLN A 303 8.79 41.72 45.15
CA GLN A 303 9.02 42.54 46.32
C GLN A 303 8.62 43.99 46.01
N ASP A 304 7.66 44.51 46.76
CA ASP A 304 7.49 45.93 47.10
C ASP A 304 7.00 45.88 48.58
N GLY A 305 7.61 46.50 49.58
CA GLY A 305 8.21 47.83 49.57
C GLY A 305 7.17 48.83 50.08
N ASN A 306 7.14 49.02 51.40
CA ASN A 306 6.29 49.94 52.20
C ASN A 306 4.87 49.50 52.57
#